data_AF-A0A1Q7M1B7-F1
#
_entry.id   AF-A0A1Q7M1B7-F1
#
_cell.length_a   1.000
_cell.length_b   1.000
_cell.length_c   1.000
_cell.angle_alpha   90.00
_cell.angle_beta   90.00
_cell.angle_gamma   90.00
#
_symmetry.space_group_name_H-M   'P 1'
#
loop_
_entity.id
_entity.type
_entity.pdbx_description
1 polymer ?
#
loop_
_entity_poly.entity_id
_entity_poly.type
_entity_poly.pdbx_seq_one_letter_code
_entity_poly.pdbx_strand_id
1 'polypeptide(L)'
;MKLAKTLAAATCAALVLMVFTTHLSKSSADSATRGRAVVHSIRHKELWVTHQRDSAISILKFPSGELLDGFSLPAGTQPHIITFHSGKYAYVSGMGNGALSIVDADSRQLLKTLNFAPALCHQGKVSPDGTIMLVSVLPTRKLHKLAVDESTGSWTPLSSVEFPVSGRRHSAPSSGQTASAPMYRR
;
A
#
# COMPACT_ATOMS: atom_id res chain seq x y z
N MET A 1 -22.11 41.21 33.80
CA MET A 1 -21.61 40.21 34.78
C MET A 1 -21.73 38.86 34.09
N LYS A 2 -20.75 38.02 33.78
CA LYS A 2 -19.38 37.63 34.20
C LYS A 2 -18.78 36.94 32.95
N LEU A 3 -17.48 36.75 32.69
CA LEU A 3 -16.20 37.25 33.16
C LEU A 3 -15.20 36.66 32.14
N ALA A 4 -14.38 37.46 31.48
CA ALA A 4 -13.21 36.97 30.74
C ALA A 4 -12.14 36.51 31.74
N LYS A 5 -11.42 35.41 31.47
CA LYS A 5 -10.13 35.13 32.11
C LYS A 5 -9.16 34.47 31.13
N THR A 6 -8.02 35.14 30.98
CA THR A 6 -6.84 34.77 30.22
C THR A 6 -5.78 34.15 31.15
N LEU A 7 -4.84 33.44 30.51
CA LEU A 7 -3.43 33.18 30.86
C LEU A 7 -3.02 31.97 31.74
N ALA A 8 -2.36 31.04 31.04
CA ALA A 8 -1.01 30.48 31.25
C ALA A 8 -0.54 29.99 32.63
N ALA A 9 -0.03 28.75 32.65
CA ALA A 9 1.33 28.44 33.10
C ALA A 9 1.73 27.03 32.66
N ALA A 10 2.93 26.92 32.10
CA ALA A 10 3.62 25.69 31.77
C ALA A 10 4.27 25.07 33.00
N THR A 11 4.44 23.75 33.03
CA THR A 11 5.65 23.13 33.59
C THR A 11 6.00 21.82 32.89
N CYS A 12 7.29 21.76 32.58
CA CYS A 12 8.08 20.75 31.90
C CYS A 12 8.28 19.45 32.72
N ALA A 13 8.39 18.30 32.06
CA ALA A 13 9.54 17.39 32.23
C ALA A 13 9.58 16.36 31.08
N ALA A 14 10.73 16.30 30.44
CA ALA A 14 11.03 15.56 29.23
C ALA A 14 11.46 14.10 29.50
N LEU A 15 11.33 13.25 28.49
CA LEU A 15 12.31 12.18 28.26
C LEU A 15 12.50 11.96 26.75
N VAL A 16 13.74 12.13 26.32
CA VAL A 16 14.26 12.15 24.94
C VAL A 16 14.80 10.76 24.60
N LEU A 17 14.58 10.29 23.37
CA LEU A 17 15.53 9.39 22.71
C LEU A 17 15.82 9.89 21.28
N MET A 18 17.03 10.37 21.07
CA MET A 18 17.62 10.72 19.78
C MET A 18 18.10 9.45 19.07
N VAL A 19 17.90 9.36 17.75
CA VAL A 19 18.95 8.88 16.84
C VAL A 19 19.02 9.85 15.66
N PHE A 20 20.18 10.49 15.56
CA PHE A 20 20.62 11.36 14.48
C PHE A 20 20.95 10.52 13.25
N THR A 21 20.36 10.86 12.10
CA THR A 21 21.13 11.02 10.87
C THR A 21 20.78 12.39 10.27
N THR A 22 21.82 13.21 10.16
CA THR A 22 21.89 14.58 9.63
C THR A 22 21.40 14.62 8.16
N HIS A 23 20.77 15.67 7.60
CA HIS A 23 20.80 17.10 7.92
C HIS A 23 19.58 17.85 7.29
N LEU A 24 18.90 18.65 8.12
CA LEU A 24 18.09 19.88 7.89
C LEU A 24 16.95 19.91 6.84
N SER A 25 15.72 19.76 7.34
CA SER A 25 14.48 20.31 6.79
C SER A 25 14.09 21.61 7.53
N LYS A 26 13.46 22.58 6.83
CA LYS A 26 12.84 23.76 7.46
C LYS A 26 11.34 23.84 7.11
N SER A 27 10.57 23.84 8.21
CA SER A 27 9.20 24.31 8.48
C SER A 27 7.99 23.67 7.80
N SER A 28 7.19 23.05 8.69
CA SER A 28 5.77 22.70 8.64
C SER A 28 4.84 23.92 8.65
N ALA A 29 3.69 23.82 7.98
CA ALA A 29 2.39 24.21 8.54
C ALA A 29 1.21 23.56 7.79
N ASP A 30 0.40 22.81 8.54
CA ASP A 30 -1.01 22.45 8.37
C ASP A 30 -1.57 21.93 7.03
N SER A 31 -1.98 20.65 7.05
CA SER A 31 -3.38 20.27 6.78
C SER A 31 -3.62 18.81 7.17
N ALA A 32 -4.28 18.61 8.31
CA ALA A 32 -4.90 17.34 8.64
C ALA A 32 -6.19 17.21 7.83
N THR A 33 -6.28 16.25 6.90
CA THR A 33 -7.29 15.16 6.90
C THR A 33 -7.05 14.24 5.68
N ARG A 34 -7.09 12.92 5.91
CA ARG A 34 -7.28 11.79 4.95
C ARG A 34 -6.09 11.35 4.09
N GLY A 35 -5.79 10.05 4.22
CA GLY A 35 -5.00 9.26 3.29
C GLY A 35 -3.66 8.82 3.88
N ARG A 36 -3.47 7.50 4.06
CA ARG A 36 -2.13 6.94 4.24
C ARG A 36 -1.34 7.21 2.96
N ALA A 37 -0.40 8.16 2.98
CA ALA A 37 0.51 8.37 1.86
C ALA A 37 1.72 7.44 2.00
N VAL A 38 1.86 6.48 1.09
CA VAL A 38 3.08 5.65 0.95
C VAL A 38 3.93 6.28 -0.15
N VAL A 39 5.12 6.80 0.18
CA VAL A 39 6.03 7.41 -0.78
C VAL A 39 6.90 6.33 -1.43
N HIS A 40 6.79 6.12 -2.74
CA HIS A 40 7.74 5.37 -3.57
C HIS A 40 7.80 6.01 -4.97
N SER A 41 8.89 6.69 -5.33
CA SER A 41 9.27 6.82 -6.75
C SER A 41 10.74 7.26 -6.90
N ILE A 42 11.44 6.57 -7.79
CA ILE A 42 12.81 6.85 -8.25
C ILE A 42 12.86 7.88 -9.40
N ARG A 43 11.72 8.48 -9.78
CA ARG A 43 11.74 9.75 -10.54
C ARG A 43 12.22 10.81 -9.56
N HIS A 44 13.52 11.13 -9.61
CA HIS A 44 14.33 11.76 -8.56
C HIS A 44 13.76 13.03 -7.87
N LYS A 45 12.62 13.59 -8.30
CA LYS A 45 11.98 14.77 -7.71
C LYS A 45 10.44 14.75 -7.69
N GLU A 46 9.79 13.60 -7.86
CA GLU A 46 8.32 13.53 -7.82
C GLU A 46 7.79 12.63 -6.70
N LEU A 47 6.71 13.07 -6.04
CA LEU A 47 5.90 12.29 -5.11
C LEU A 47 4.52 12.06 -5.74
N TRP A 48 4.16 10.79 -5.95
CA TRP A 48 2.84 10.43 -6.46
C TRP A 48 1.95 10.01 -5.29
N VAL A 49 0.78 10.64 -5.16
CA VAL A 49 -0.14 10.44 -4.04
C VAL A 49 -1.48 9.97 -4.57
N THR A 50 -1.93 8.82 -4.09
CA THR A 50 -3.24 8.24 -4.45
C THR A 50 -4.37 8.90 -3.66
N HIS A 51 -5.41 9.31 -4.39
CA HIS A 51 -6.69 9.72 -3.83
C HIS A 51 -7.67 8.58 -4.01
N GLN A 52 -7.64 7.65 -3.04
CA GLN A 52 -8.36 6.40 -3.14
C GLN A 52 -9.87 6.57 -3.32
N ARG A 53 -10.50 7.63 -2.79
CA ARG A 53 -11.94 7.83 -2.95
C ARG A 53 -12.31 8.47 -4.29
N ASP A 54 -11.41 9.29 -4.82
CA ASP A 54 -11.68 10.15 -5.97
C ASP A 54 -11.19 9.54 -7.29
N SER A 55 -10.63 8.32 -7.24
CA SER A 55 -10.02 7.66 -8.41
C SER A 55 -8.95 8.54 -9.06
N ALA A 56 -8.18 9.29 -8.29
CA ALA A 56 -7.20 10.25 -8.83
C ALA A 56 -5.81 10.09 -8.23
N ILE A 57 -4.81 10.69 -8.87
CA ILE A 57 -3.43 10.77 -8.41
C ILE A 57 -2.96 12.22 -8.52
N SER A 58 -2.38 12.75 -7.45
CA SER A 58 -1.64 14.01 -7.48
C SER A 58 -0.15 13.74 -7.54
N ILE A 59 0.57 14.61 -8.25
CA ILE A 59 2.01 14.55 -8.40
C ILE A 59 2.58 15.83 -7.80
N LEU A 60 3.44 15.68 -6.79
CA LEU A 60 4.05 16.78 -6.05
C LEU A 60 5.55 16.80 -6.31
N LYS A 61 6.16 17.97 -6.23
CA LYS A 61 7.61 18.16 -6.31
C LYS A 61 8.25 17.80 -4.97
N PHE A 62 9.30 17.01 -5.01
CA PHE A 62 10.15 16.75 -3.84
C PHE A 62 11.37 17.71 -3.83
N PRO A 63 11.77 18.26 -2.67
CA PRO A 63 11.17 18.10 -1.34
C PRO A 63 10.11 19.15 -0.99
N SER A 64 9.80 20.09 -1.89
CA SER A 64 8.95 21.24 -1.56
C SER A 64 7.48 20.91 -1.26
N GLY A 65 6.98 19.77 -1.75
CA GLY A 65 5.56 19.41 -1.66
C GLY A 65 4.65 20.22 -2.59
N GLU A 66 5.22 21.00 -3.50
CA GLU A 66 4.46 21.80 -4.48
C GLU A 66 3.70 20.88 -5.44
N LEU A 67 2.41 21.15 -5.68
CA LEU A 67 1.63 20.41 -6.68
C LEU A 67 2.19 20.69 -8.08
N LEU A 68 2.69 19.64 -8.73
CA LEU A 68 3.20 19.71 -10.11
C LEU A 68 2.07 19.54 -11.11
N ASP A 69 1.24 18.51 -10.94
CA ASP A 69 0.06 18.22 -11.77
C ASP A 69 -0.67 16.97 -11.19
N GLY A 70 -1.67 16.42 -11.86
CA GLY A 70 -2.40 15.22 -11.43
C GLY A 70 -3.28 14.66 -12.55
N PHE A 71 -3.81 13.47 -12.35
CA PHE A 71 -4.67 12.82 -13.34
C PHE A 71 -5.66 11.86 -12.68
N SER A 72 -6.72 11.54 -13.42
CA SER A 72 -7.77 10.62 -12.98
C SER A 72 -7.64 9.26 -13.65
N LEU A 73 -7.89 8.22 -12.86
CA LEU A 73 -8.14 6.86 -13.32
C LEU A 73 -9.66 6.65 -13.49
N PRO A 74 -10.08 5.56 -14.13
CA PRO A 74 -11.49 5.22 -14.23
C PRO A 74 -12.22 5.28 -12.88
N ALA A 75 -13.48 5.71 -12.92
CA ALA A 75 -14.31 5.76 -11.73
C ALA A 75 -14.42 4.38 -11.07
N GLY A 76 -14.30 4.33 -9.73
CA GLY A 76 -14.35 3.08 -8.98
C GLY A 76 -13.03 2.31 -8.90
N THR A 77 -11.95 2.75 -9.55
CA THR A 77 -10.62 2.14 -9.39
C THR A 77 -10.19 2.05 -7.92
N GLN A 78 -10.40 3.14 -7.18
CA GLN A 78 -9.89 3.32 -5.82
C GLN A 78 -8.39 2.99 -5.70
N PRO A 79 -7.51 3.84 -6.27
CA PRO A 79 -6.07 3.58 -6.31
C PRO A 79 -5.51 3.51 -4.89
N HIS A 80 -4.69 2.50 -4.62
CA HIS A 80 -4.19 2.20 -3.28
C HIS A 80 -2.67 2.30 -3.19
N ILE A 81 -1.95 1.44 -3.92
CA ILE A 81 -0.47 1.44 -3.94
C ILE A 81 0.02 1.69 -5.36
N ILE A 82 1.01 2.57 -5.49
CA ILE A 82 1.76 2.79 -6.71
C ILE A 82 3.13 2.13 -6.55
N THR A 83 3.51 1.29 -7.52
CA THR A 83 4.84 0.71 -7.62
C THR A 83 5.51 1.22 -8.89
N PHE A 84 6.78 1.61 -8.79
CA PHE A 84 7.67 1.87 -9.91
C PHE A 84 8.82 0.85 -9.92
N HIS A 85 9.29 0.45 -11.10
CA HIS A 85 10.47 -0.39 -11.27
C HIS A 85 11.58 0.36 -12.03
N SER A 86 11.43 0.62 -13.34
CA SER A 86 12.35 1.47 -14.10
C SER A 86 12.09 2.98 -13.95
N GLY A 87 10.90 3.34 -13.46
CA GLY A 87 10.41 4.72 -13.42
C GLY A 87 9.63 5.14 -14.67
N LYS A 88 9.62 4.34 -15.75
CA LYS A 88 8.86 4.60 -16.98
C LYS A 88 7.36 4.32 -16.82
N TYR A 89 7.01 3.30 -16.06
CA TYR A 89 5.61 2.93 -15.80
C TYR A 89 5.28 2.97 -14.32
N ALA A 90 4.10 3.47 -14.01
CA ALA A 90 3.47 3.39 -12.70
C ALA A 90 2.46 2.23 -12.68
N TYR A 91 2.67 1.29 -11.77
CA TYR A 91 1.74 0.20 -11.52
C TYR A 91 0.84 0.55 -10.34
N VAL A 92 -0.43 0.83 -10.62
CA VAL A 92 -1.40 1.30 -9.63
C VAL A 92 -2.37 0.18 -9.29
N SER A 93 -2.38 -0.27 -8.05
CA SER A 93 -3.36 -1.25 -7.58
C SER A 93 -4.71 -0.61 -7.27
N GLY A 94 -5.78 -1.19 -7.79
CA GLY A 94 -7.15 -0.74 -7.57
C GLY A 94 -7.89 -1.58 -6.54
N MET A 95 -8.16 -1.00 -5.37
CA MET A 95 -8.92 -1.67 -4.31
C MET A 95 -10.40 -1.80 -4.65
N GLY A 96 -10.94 -0.92 -5.49
CA GLY A 96 -12.37 -0.86 -5.80
C GLY A 96 -12.76 -1.74 -6.99
N ASN A 97 -11.84 -1.92 -7.93
CA ASN A 97 -12.09 -2.69 -9.16
C ASN A 97 -11.28 -3.99 -9.25
N GLY A 98 -10.39 -4.27 -8.29
CA GLY A 98 -9.59 -5.49 -8.25
C GLY A 98 -8.60 -5.62 -9.40
N ALA A 99 -8.24 -4.48 -10.01
CA ALA A 99 -7.37 -4.41 -11.17
C ALA A 99 -5.99 -3.84 -10.84
N LEU A 100 -5.03 -4.06 -11.74
CA LEU A 100 -3.79 -3.31 -11.81
C LEU A 100 -3.84 -2.39 -13.03
N SER A 101 -3.80 -1.09 -12.80
CA SER A 101 -3.66 -0.08 -13.84
C SER A 101 -2.18 0.19 -14.12
N ILE A 102 -1.82 0.24 -15.39
CA ILE A 102 -0.47 0.50 -15.87
C ILE A 102 -0.49 1.84 -16.57
N VAL A 103 0.23 2.79 -16.01
CA VAL A 103 0.25 4.20 -16.44
C VAL A 103 1.63 4.53 -16.95
N ASP A 104 1.72 5.19 -18.10
CA ASP A 104 2.97 5.81 -18.56
C ASP A 104 3.31 6.99 -17.65
N ALA A 105 4.49 6.98 -17.02
CA ALA A 105 4.81 7.94 -15.98
C ALA A 105 5.09 9.35 -16.52
N ASP A 106 5.56 9.46 -17.77
CA ASP A 106 5.91 10.75 -18.38
C ASP A 106 4.66 11.45 -18.91
N SER A 107 3.84 10.74 -19.70
CA SER A 107 2.61 11.26 -20.30
C SER A 107 1.38 11.17 -19.39
N ARG A 108 1.49 10.43 -18.27
CA ARG A 108 0.43 10.22 -17.27
C ARG A 108 -0.82 9.52 -17.85
N GLN A 109 -0.63 8.80 -18.96
CA GLN A 109 -1.70 8.11 -19.65
C GLN A 109 -1.88 6.69 -19.13
N LEU A 110 -3.13 6.29 -18.90
CA LEU A 110 -3.47 4.90 -18.63
C LEU A 110 -3.26 4.07 -19.91
N LEU A 111 -2.27 3.17 -19.89
CA LEU A 111 -1.94 2.31 -21.02
C LEU A 111 -2.72 1.00 -21.00
N LYS A 112 -2.90 0.42 -19.82
CA LYS A 112 -3.50 -0.91 -19.68
C LYS A 112 -4.16 -1.08 -18.31
N THR A 113 -5.22 -1.89 -18.28
CA THR A 113 -5.85 -2.35 -17.03
C THR A 113 -5.90 -3.87 -17.05
N LEU A 114 -5.33 -4.51 -16.03
CA LEU A 114 -5.34 -5.96 -15.85
C LEU A 114 -6.29 -6.33 -14.70
N ASN A 115 -7.40 -6.98 -15.01
CA ASN A 115 -8.40 -7.37 -14.02
C ASN A 115 -8.10 -8.76 -13.46
N PHE A 116 -8.10 -8.89 -12.13
CA PHE A 116 -7.83 -10.18 -11.46
C PHE A 116 -9.00 -10.68 -10.63
N ALA A 117 -9.78 -9.76 -10.06
CA ALA A 117 -10.95 -10.02 -9.25
C ALA A 117 -11.89 -8.79 -9.30
N PRO A 118 -13.12 -8.88 -8.77
CA PRO A 118 -14.01 -7.72 -8.71
C PRO A 118 -13.51 -6.56 -7.83
N ALA A 119 -12.65 -6.83 -6.83
CA ALA A 119 -12.15 -5.84 -5.88
C ALA A 119 -10.84 -6.29 -5.21
N LEU A 120 -10.23 -5.39 -4.45
CA LEU A 120 -9.14 -5.62 -3.48
C LEU A 120 -7.81 -6.10 -4.10
N CYS A 121 -7.43 -5.56 -5.25
CA CYS A 121 -6.04 -5.62 -5.72
C CYS A 121 -5.19 -4.72 -4.81
N HIS A 122 -4.19 -5.29 -4.14
CA HIS A 122 -3.49 -4.60 -3.06
C HIS A 122 -2.14 -4.06 -3.49
N GLN A 123 -1.21 -4.92 -3.89
CA GLN A 123 0.14 -4.49 -4.28
C GLN A 123 0.73 -5.41 -5.33
N GLY A 124 1.41 -4.82 -6.32
CA GLY A 124 2.29 -5.55 -7.21
C GLY A 124 3.75 -5.14 -7.07
N LYS A 125 4.66 -6.07 -7.33
CA LYS A 125 6.11 -5.85 -7.36
C LYS A 125 6.73 -6.54 -8.57
N VAL A 126 7.53 -5.80 -9.32
CA VAL A 126 8.35 -6.30 -10.43
C VAL A 126 9.66 -6.85 -9.87
N SER A 127 10.15 -7.96 -10.42
CA SER A 127 11.45 -8.54 -10.09
C SER A 127 12.60 -7.60 -10.49
N PRO A 128 13.78 -7.70 -9.84
CA PRO A 128 14.90 -6.80 -10.12
C PRO A 128 15.39 -6.81 -11.58
N ASP A 129 15.23 -7.93 -12.28
CA ASP A 129 15.58 -8.09 -13.70
C ASP A 129 14.48 -7.60 -14.66
N GLY A 130 13.35 -7.12 -14.13
CA GLY A 130 12.25 -6.57 -14.93
C GLY A 130 11.38 -7.61 -15.65
N THR A 131 11.62 -8.91 -15.47
CA THR A 131 11.00 -9.96 -16.29
C THR A 131 9.67 -10.50 -15.74
N ILE A 132 9.46 -10.40 -14.43
CA ILE A 132 8.28 -10.95 -13.74
C ILE A 132 7.68 -9.90 -12.81
N MET A 133 6.35 -9.89 -12.69
CA MET A 133 5.65 -9.19 -11.63
C MET A 133 4.73 -10.13 -10.86
N LEU A 134 4.72 -9.98 -9.54
CA LEU A 134 3.76 -10.63 -8.66
C LEU A 134 2.78 -9.60 -8.12
N VAL A 135 1.49 -9.93 -8.19
CA VAL A 135 0.38 -9.07 -7.74
C VAL A 135 -0.42 -9.79 -6.68
N SER A 136 -0.54 -9.15 -5.52
CA SER A 136 -1.38 -9.60 -4.41
C SER A 136 -2.81 -9.09 -4.60
N VAL A 137 -3.76 -10.01 -4.63
CA VAL A 137 -5.19 -9.72 -4.72
C VAL A 137 -5.86 -10.45 -3.56
N LEU A 138 -6.33 -9.69 -2.57
CA LEU A 138 -6.74 -10.24 -1.28
C LEU A 138 -7.79 -11.36 -1.36
N PRO A 139 -8.87 -11.24 -2.16
CA PRO A 139 -9.90 -12.26 -2.21
C PRO A 139 -9.47 -13.54 -2.93
N THR A 140 -8.44 -13.49 -3.80
CA THR A 140 -8.04 -14.68 -4.56
C THR A 140 -7.21 -15.65 -3.72
N ARG A 141 -6.62 -15.17 -2.61
CA ARG A 141 -5.71 -15.94 -1.74
C ARG A 141 -4.50 -16.51 -2.49
N LYS A 142 -4.15 -15.93 -3.65
CA LYS A 142 -3.01 -16.31 -4.50
C LYS A 142 -2.23 -15.06 -4.91
N LEU A 143 -0.98 -15.25 -5.34
CA LEU A 143 -0.28 -14.21 -6.10
C LEU A 143 -0.52 -14.44 -7.59
N HIS A 144 -0.96 -13.39 -8.28
CA HIS A 144 -1.05 -13.38 -9.73
C HIS A 144 0.33 -13.07 -10.31
N LYS A 145 0.79 -13.90 -11.23
CA LYS A 145 2.09 -13.73 -11.89
C LYS A 145 1.88 -13.12 -13.27
N LEU A 146 2.75 -12.20 -13.65
CA LEU A 146 2.80 -11.58 -14.97
C LEU A 146 4.22 -11.72 -15.51
N ALA A 147 4.37 -12.02 -16.80
CA ALA A 147 5.58 -11.68 -17.53
C ALA A 147 5.56 -10.19 -17.85
N VAL A 148 6.69 -9.52 -17.64
CA VAL A 148 6.86 -8.08 -17.83
C VAL A 148 8.02 -7.83 -18.78
N ASP A 149 7.81 -6.92 -19.72
CA ASP A 149 8.88 -6.32 -20.51
C ASP A 149 8.57 -4.83 -20.67
N GLU A 150 9.20 -4.03 -19.82
CA GLU A 150 9.03 -2.57 -19.83
C GLU A 150 9.66 -1.91 -21.07
N SER A 151 10.64 -2.57 -21.71
CA SER A 151 11.26 -2.03 -22.93
C SER A 151 10.29 -2.01 -24.11
N THR A 152 9.42 -3.03 -24.19
CA THR A 152 8.39 -3.16 -25.23
C THR A 152 6.99 -2.76 -24.77
N GLY A 153 6.78 -2.54 -23.47
CA GLY A 153 5.45 -2.25 -22.91
C GLY A 153 4.53 -3.48 -22.91
N SER A 154 5.09 -4.64 -22.59
CA SER A 154 4.38 -5.92 -22.56
C SER A 154 4.13 -6.39 -21.13
N TRP A 155 2.87 -6.77 -20.87
CA TRP A 155 2.44 -7.34 -19.59
C TRP A 155 1.47 -8.48 -19.86
N THR A 156 1.96 -9.70 -19.67
CA THR A 156 1.25 -10.93 -20.04
C THR A 156 0.95 -11.74 -18.78
N PRO A 157 -0.33 -11.95 -18.44
CA PRO A 157 -0.69 -12.82 -17.32
C PRO A 157 -0.16 -14.24 -17.50
N LEU A 158 0.44 -14.77 -16.44
CA LEU A 158 0.89 -16.15 -16.30
C LEU A 158 0.04 -16.88 -15.26
N SER A 159 0.28 -18.18 -15.09
CA SER A 159 -0.36 -18.95 -14.02
C SER A 159 -0.03 -18.37 -12.64
N SER A 160 -1.04 -18.31 -11.78
CA SER A 160 -0.89 -17.83 -10.40
C SER A 160 0.00 -18.76 -9.58
N VAL A 161 0.76 -18.18 -8.65
CA VAL A 161 1.56 -18.94 -7.67
C VAL A 161 0.73 -19.11 -6.41
N GLU A 162 0.52 -20.36 -6.02
CA GLU A 162 0.00 -20.72 -4.71
C GLU A 162 1.17 -20.89 -3.74
N PHE A 163 1.09 -20.26 -2.57
CA PHE A 163 1.98 -20.60 -1.48
C PHE A 163 1.28 -21.65 -0.62
N PRO A 164 1.94 -22.77 -0.29
CA PRO A 164 1.43 -23.64 0.74
C PRO A 164 1.36 -22.82 2.03
N VAL A 165 0.16 -22.54 2.51
CA VAL A 165 -0.02 -22.08 3.89
C VAL A 165 0.44 -23.26 4.73
N SER A 166 1.66 -23.19 5.29
CA SER A 166 2.13 -24.22 6.21
C SER A 166 1.21 -24.19 7.43
N GLY A 167 0.25 -25.10 7.43
CA GLY A 167 -0.72 -25.24 8.50
C GLY A 167 -0.03 -25.75 9.75
N ARG A 168 0.54 -24.86 10.57
CA ARG A 168 0.48 -25.06 12.01
C ARG A 168 -0.88 -24.55 12.48
N ARG A 169 -1.91 -25.38 12.30
CA ARG A 169 -2.98 -25.38 13.28
C ARG A 169 -2.32 -25.91 14.55
N HIS A 170 -2.13 -25.04 15.55
CA HIS A 170 -2.00 -25.55 16.91
C HIS A 170 -3.28 -26.34 17.17
N SER A 171 -3.19 -27.67 17.12
CA SER A 171 -4.20 -28.53 17.71
C SER A 171 -4.24 -28.15 19.19
N ALA A 172 -5.34 -27.51 19.61
CA ALA A 172 -5.65 -27.43 21.03
C ALA A 172 -5.62 -28.86 21.60
N PRO A 173 -5.12 -29.09 22.83
CA PRO A 173 -5.20 -30.40 23.44
C PRO A 173 -6.68 -30.78 23.54
N SER A 174 -7.05 -31.92 22.97
CA SER A 174 -8.37 -32.51 23.15
C SER A 174 -8.64 -32.64 24.65
N SER A 175 -9.66 -31.94 25.13
CA SER A 175 -10.17 -32.07 26.49
C SER A 175 -10.51 -33.53 26.77
N GLY A 176 -9.83 -34.07 27.78
CA GLY A 176 -10.08 -35.29 28.54
C GLY A 176 -11.10 -36.30 27.99
N GLN A 177 -10.58 -37.45 27.56
CA GLN A 177 -11.30 -38.71 27.74
C GLN A 177 -11.55 -38.90 29.24
N THR A 178 -12.83 -38.96 29.61
CA THR A 178 -13.31 -39.48 30.89
C THR A 178 -13.00 -40.97 30.95
N ALA A 179 -11.95 -41.35 31.68
CA ALA A 179 -11.74 -42.74 32.10
C ALA A 179 -12.36 -42.91 33.49
N SER A 180 -13.51 -43.59 33.52
CA SER A 180 -14.15 -44.11 34.73
C SER A 180 -13.27 -45.17 35.39
N ALA A 181 -12.83 -44.93 36.63
CA ALA A 181 -12.26 -45.97 37.49
C ALA A 181 -13.38 -46.62 38.32
N PRO A 182 -13.41 -47.96 38.49
CA PRO A 182 -14.42 -48.63 39.30
C PRO A 182 -14.14 -48.41 40.79
N MET A 183 -15.17 -47.99 41.54
CA MET A 183 -15.17 -47.97 43.00
C MET A 183 -15.08 -49.40 43.55
N TYR A 184 -14.14 -49.62 44.47
CA TYR A 184 -14.07 -50.80 45.31
C TYR A 184 -15.27 -50.83 46.27
N ARG A 185 -15.98 -51.96 46.30
CA ARG A 185 -17.14 -52.23 47.17
C ARG A 185 -16.72 -52.37 48.64
N ARG A 186 -17.69 -52.16 49.53
CA ARG A 186 -17.97 -53.18 50.56
C ARG A 186 -19.15 -54.01 50.05
#